data_AF-A0AAA9ZGI6-F1
#
_entry.id   AF-A0AAA9ZGI6-F1
#
_cell.length_a   1.000
_cell.length_b   1.000
_cell.length_c   1.000
_cell.angle_alpha   90.00
_cell.angle_beta   90.00
_cell.angle_gamma   90.00
#
_symmetry.space_group_name_H-M   'P 1'
#
loop_
_entity.id
_entity.type
_entity.pdbx_description
1 polymer ?
#
loop_
_entity_poly.entity_id
_entity_poly.type
_entity_poly.pdbx_seq_one_letter_code
_entity_poly.pdbx_strand_id
1 'polypeptide(L)'
;METIFEIQRRLHEECDRLVMAMSEELQTPKKTTKDKVLADHRIKIYLERYQSCSKSLLELYQDKDGERKQEITNMSVNEFKEFYSQFNSLVEFHQNHGNNVAVPASIEFSKLREQLNDPAYLAEVVKFSDVENYGQYLDLHECFDNYINLKGVDKIDYITYLSEFNKFSDVPRKQKNLKYKKYLELLHDYLFGFITRSRPLFFELEHTVKRNELQFEDLWKNGEAPGWERGKDVEEDALINLNEFGKWEDLTYLGLDRLKSALQAMGMKCGGTLEERAQRLFACKEDKNKENEHKRLMYNQKDKDIALLEYKITKLAELVDDQIYETKINLQRKQARYTLDESDEDSMEEEESDDDDGIPYNPKNLPLGYDGKPIPYWLYKLHQLHFTYECEICGNYKYNGPKAFQNHFSEWRHAHGMRCLGIPNTAHFANITKIEDALMLWDKVKEQTFSKMWVPANEEEFEDSRGNILSKKVYLDLQKQGLLVCPGHSCSSTQQQLIATERAKLISSPTDRHHTEGIAGQISHSIRDCSEHFFTGSSATLGPLPDGFMITAHGGPQSGPAEPTIDREELSDA
;
A
#
# COMPACT_ATOMS: atom_id res chain seq x y z
N MET A 1 -26.03 -25.45 -20.01
CA MET A 1 -27.04 -25.42 -18.93
C MET A 1 -26.30 -25.41 -17.62
N GLU A 2 -26.76 -24.63 -16.64
CA GLU A 2 -26.22 -24.64 -15.29
C GLU A 2 -27.16 -25.45 -14.41
N THR A 3 -26.67 -26.58 -13.89
CA THR A 3 -27.39 -27.41 -12.93
C THR A 3 -27.37 -26.77 -11.54
N ILE A 4 -28.30 -27.13 -10.65
CA ILE A 4 -28.31 -26.57 -9.29
C ILE A 4 -26.99 -26.94 -8.57
N PHE A 5 -26.46 -28.14 -8.85
CA PHE A 5 -25.16 -28.57 -8.34
C PHE A 5 -23.97 -27.78 -8.89
N GLU A 6 -23.97 -27.37 -10.16
CA GLU A 6 -22.90 -26.52 -10.70
C GLU A 6 -22.98 -25.10 -10.14
N ILE A 7 -24.19 -24.56 -9.94
CA ILE A 7 -24.39 -23.26 -9.28
C ILE A 7 -23.91 -23.33 -7.82
N GLN A 8 -24.28 -24.38 -7.07
CA GLN A 8 -23.79 -24.60 -5.70
C GLN A 8 -22.25 -24.74 -5.68
N ARG A 9 -21.67 -25.50 -6.61
CA ARG A 9 -20.21 -25.67 -6.72
C ARG A 9 -19.51 -24.33 -6.98
N ARG A 10 -20.02 -23.52 -7.90
CA ARG A 10 -19.48 -22.19 -8.23
C ARG A 10 -19.56 -21.23 -7.05
N LEU A 11 -20.69 -21.18 -6.35
CA LEU A 11 -20.87 -20.31 -5.18
C LEU A 11 -19.94 -20.71 -4.02
N HIS A 12 -19.74 -22.01 -3.77
CA HIS A 12 -18.72 -22.48 -2.81
C HIS A 12 -17.30 -22.08 -3.25
N GLU A 13 -16.94 -22.31 -4.53
CA GLU A 13 -15.63 -21.93 -5.07
C GLU A 13 -15.37 -20.41 -4.95
N GLU A 14 -16.40 -19.59 -5.18
CA GLU A 14 -16.33 -18.14 -5.02
C GLU A 14 -16.17 -17.73 -3.55
N CYS A 15 -16.92 -18.34 -2.64
CA CYS A 15 -16.76 -18.13 -1.19
C CYS A 15 -15.33 -18.46 -0.72
N ASP A 16 -14.77 -19.60 -1.13
CA ASP A 16 -13.39 -19.99 -0.80
C ASP A 16 -12.37 -18.98 -1.35
N ARG A 17 -12.55 -18.52 -2.60
CA ARG A 17 -11.68 -17.50 -3.22
C ARG A 17 -11.74 -16.16 -2.48
N LEU A 18 -12.92 -15.72 -2.06
CA LEU A 18 -13.10 -14.51 -1.26
C LEU A 18 -12.39 -14.62 0.10
N VAL A 19 -12.54 -15.77 0.79
CA VAL A 19 -11.83 -16.04 2.06
C VAL A 19 -10.31 -16.03 1.89
N MET A 20 -9.79 -16.60 0.79
CA MET A 20 -8.36 -16.54 0.48
C MET A 20 -7.88 -15.11 0.25
N ALA A 21 -8.57 -14.29 -0.55
CA ALA A 21 -8.15 -12.90 -0.80
C ALA A 21 -8.25 -12.01 0.44
N MET A 22 -9.28 -12.16 1.27
CA MET A 22 -9.35 -11.47 2.56
C MET A 22 -8.20 -11.87 3.49
N SER A 23 -7.82 -13.15 3.49
CA SER A 23 -6.67 -13.64 4.25
C SER A 23 -5.34 -13.08 3.73
N GLU A 24 -5.15 -12.99 2.41
CA GLU A 24 -3.98 -12.34 1.80
C GLU A 24 -3.89 -10.84 2.14
N GLU A 25 -5.00 -10.09 2.03
CA GLU A 25 -5.03 -8.68 2.38
C GLU A 25 -4.67 -8.43 3.85
N LEU A 26 -5.21 -9.24 4.77
CA LEU A 26 -4.89 -9.16 6.21
C LEU A 26 -3.45 -9.56 6.55
N GLN A 27 -2.83 -10.46 5.77
CA GLN A 27 -1.42 -10.85 5.97
C GLN A 27 -0.43 -9.81 5.42
N THR A 28 -0.81 -9.03 4.41
CA THR A 28 0.10 -8.04 3.80
C THR A 28 0.23 -6.79 4.69
N PRO A 29 1.44 -6.45 5.17
CA PRO A 29 1.63 -5.34 6.11
C PRO A 29 1.42 -3.98 5.42
N LYS A 30 0.49 -3.18 5.95
CA LYS A 30 0.14 -1.86 5.42
C LYS A 30 0.94 -0.78 6.14
N LYS A 31 1.73 0.00 5.39
CA LYS A 31 2.65 1.01 5.95
C LYS A 31 1.93 2.32 6.28
N THR A 32 1.17 2.87 5.34
CA THR A 32 0.48 4.16 5.51
C THR A 32 -0.95 3.98 6.03
N THR A 33 -1.56 5.06 6.55
CA THR A 33 -2.98 5.08 6.92
C THR A 33 -3.88 4.88 5.69
N LYS A 34 -3.51 5.48 4.55
CA LYS A 34 -4.15 5.29 3.24
C LYS A 34 -4.18 3.81 2.85
N ASP A 35 -3.05 3.11 2.91
CA ASP A 35 -2.97 1.68 2.56
C ASP A 35 -3.86 0.79 3.45
N LYS A 36 -3.96 1.14 4.75
CA LYS A 36 -4.82 0.43 5.72
C LYS A 36 -6.29 0.61 5.35
N VAL A 37 -6.75 1.85 5.25
CA VAL A 37 -8.17 2.16 4.97
C VAL A 37 -8.59 1.61 3.60
N LEU A 38 -7.74 1.73 2.57
CA LEU A 38 -8.03 1.13 1.26
C LEU A 38 -8.08 -0.40 1.30
N ALA A 39 -7.24 -1.07 2.10
CA ALA A 39 -7.32 -2.51 2.29
C ALA A 39 -8.59 -2.93 3.05
N ASP A 40 -8.97 -2.19 4.09
CA ASP A 40 -10.19 -2.43 4.85
C ASP A 40 -11.45 -2.25 3.98
N HIS A 41 -11.45 -1.31 3.03
CA HIS A 41 -12.50 -1.18 2.00
C HIS A 41 -12.50 -2.36 1.01
N ARG A 42 -11.35 -2.83 0.54
CA ARG A 42 -11.28 -4.06 -0.30
C ARG A 42 -11.84 -5.27 0.45
N ILE A 43 -11.47 -5.46 1.72
CA ILE A 43 -11.98 -6.53 2.58
C ILE A 43 -13.49 -6.38 2.78
N LYS A 44 -14.02 -5.16 2.99
CA LYS A 44 -15.47 -4.92 3.07
C LYS A 44 -16.19 -5.37 1.79
N ILE A 45 -15.69 -5.01 0.61
CA ILE A 45 -16.28 -5.43 -0.67
C ILE A 45 -16.25 -6.96 -0.83
N TYR A 46 -15.16 -7.61 -0.44
CA TYR A 46 -15.08 -9.08 -0.42
C TYR A 46 -16.08 -9.70 0.57
N LEU A 47 -16.27 -9.11 1.76
CA LEU A 47 -17.24 -9.56 2.77
C LEU A 47 -18.69 -9.39 2.29
N GLU A 48 -19.03 -8.27 1.68
CA GLU A 48 -20.37 -8.03 1.13
C GLU A 48 -20.69 -9.03 0.01
N ARG A 49 -19.73 -9.30 -0.88
CA ARG A 49 -19.86 -10.33 -1.92
C ARG A 49 -19.99 -11.73 -1.30
N TYR A 50 -19.17 -12.07 -0.32
CA TYR A 50 -19.23 -13.36 0.40
C TYR A 50 -20.58 -13.57 1.09
N GLN A 51 -21.14 -12.53 1.73
CA GLN A 51 -22.47 -12.57 2.31
C GLN A 51 -23.56 -12.77 1.25
N SER A 52 -23.43 -12.15 0.07
CA SER A 52 -24.35 -12.36 -1.05
C SER A 52 -24.32 -13.82 -1.53
N CYS A 53 -23.13 -14.35 -1.84
CA CYS A 53 -22.96 -15.74 -2.27
C CYS A 53 -23.49 -16.73 -1.21
N SER A 54 -23.21 -16.47 0.07
CA SER A 54 -23.69 -17.29 1.20
C SER A 54 -25.23 -17.27 1.35
N LYS A 55 -25.89 -16.13 1.09
CA LYS A 55 -27.36 -16.02 1.11
C LYS A 55 -27.99 -16.84 -0.02
N SER A 56 -27.53 -16.66 -1.25
CA SER A 56 -28.02 -17.43 -2.41
C SER A 56 -27.77 -18.94 -2.22
N LEU A 57 -26.61 -19.31 -1.68
CA LEU A 57 -26.27 -20.68 -1.36
C LEU A 57 -27.22 -21.28 -0.30
N LEU A 58 -27.52 -20.54 0.77
CA LEU A 58 -28.51 -20.95 1.78
C LEU A 58 -29.90 -21.16 1.18
N GLU A 59 -30.35 -20.30 0.27
CA GLU A 59 -31.64 -20.45 -0.42
C GLU A 59 -31.68 -21.71 -1.28
N LEU A 60 -30.61 -22.00 -2.03
CA LEU A 60 -30.48 -23.23 -2.83
C LEU A 60 -30.42 -24.52 -1.98
N TYR A 61 -29.92 -24.45 -0.73
CA TYR A 61 -29.97 -25.58 0.21
C TYR A 61 -31.30 -25.72 0.95
N GLN A 62 -32.05 -24.62 1.15
CA GLN A 62 -33.40 -24.67 1.70
C GLN A 62 -34.38 -25.39 0.75
N ASP A 63 -34.14 -25.34 -0.56
CA ASP A 63 -34.87 -26.14 -1.58
C ASP A 63 -36.40 -25.97 -1.45
N LYS A 64 -36.85 -24.71 -1.40
CA LYS A 64 -38.26 -24.33 -1.24
C LYS A 64 -39.14 -24.86 -2.37
N ASP A 65 -38.61 -24.83 -3.59
CA ASP A 65 -39.31 -25.25 -4.82
C ASP A 65 -39.16 -26.77 -5.09
N GLY A 66 -38.31 -27.46 -4.31
CA GLY A 66 -38.09 -28.91 -4.41
C GLY A 66 -37.26 -29.36 -5.62
N GLU A 67 -36.79 -28.43 -6.45
CA GLU A 67 -36.03 -28.73 -7.67
C GLU A 67 -34.73 -29.49 -7.38
N ARG A 68 -34.04 -29.20 -6.28
CA ARG A 68 -32.80 -29.90 -5.90
C ARG A 68 -33.08 -31.36 -5.55
N LYS A 69 -34.20 -31.66 -4.86
CA LYS A 69 -34.63 -33.05 -4.60
C LYS A 69 -35.04 -33.76 -5.89
N GLN A 70 -35.69 -33.06 -6.82
CA GLN A 70 -36.03 -33.61 -8.13
C GLN A 70 -34.77 -33.97 -8.92
N GLU A 71 -33.77 -33.08 -8.97
CA GLU A 71 -32.49 -33.33 -9.64
C GLU A 71 -31.75 -34.54 -9.02
N ILE A 72 -31.67 -34.63 -7.69
CA ILE A 72 -31.11 -35.81 -6.98
C ILE A 72 -31.83 -37.10 -7.38
N THR A 73 -33.17 -37.05 -7.46
CA THR A 73 -33.98 -38.22 -7.82
C THR A 73 -33.77 -38.63 -9.28
N ASN A 74 -33.70 -37.66 -10.19
CA ASN A 74 -33.46 -37.90 -11.61
C ASN A 74 -32.07 -38.50 -11.85
N MET A 75 -31.03 -37.97 -11.18
CA MET A 75 -29.69 -38.53 -11.19
C MET A 75 -29.67 -39.98 -10.68
N SER A 76 -30.37 -40.28 -9.58
CA SER A 76 -30.36 -41.61 -8.93
C SER A 76 -31.14 -42.69 -9.69
N VAL A 77 -32.22 -42.34 -10.40
CA VAL A 77 -33.12 -43.34 -11.03
C VAL A 77 -32.74 -43.66 -12.48
N ASN A 78 -32.17 -42.70 -13.22
CA ASN A 78 -31.86 -42.85 -14.66
C ASN A 78 -30.44 -42.42 -15.03
N GLU A 79 -29.48 -42.60 -14.11
CA GLU A 79 -28.03 -42.24 -14.18
C GLU A 79 -27.49 -42.08 -15.62
N PHE A 80 -27.40 -43.17 -16.39
CA PHE A 80 -26.81 -43.15 -17.73
C PHE A 80 -27.63 -42.37 -18.76
N LYS A 81 -28.96 -42.47 -18.73
CA LYS A 81 -29.82 -41.80 -19.72
C LYS A 81 -29.80 -40.28 -19.52
N GLU A 82 -29.82 -39.84 -18.27
CA GLU A 82 -29.73 -38.43 -17.91
C GLU A 82 -28.34 -37.87 -18.26
N PHE A 83 -27.27 -38.60 -17.93
CA PHE A 83 -25.90 -38.23 -18.30
C PHE A 83 -25.73 -38.04 -19.82
N TYR A 84 -26.18 -38.98 -20.65
CA TYR A 84 -26.06 -38.83 -22.11
C TYR A 84 -26.95 -37.72 -22.67
N SER A 85 -28.12 -37.46 -22.06
CA SER A 85 -28.97 -36.31 -22.41
C SER A 85 -28.24 -34.99 -22.18
N GLN A 86 -27.68 -34.81 -20.97
CA GLN A 86 -26.93 -33.62 -20.59
C GLN A 86 -25.65 -33.46 -21.43
N PHE A 87 -24.90 -34.55 -21.65
CA PHE A 87 -23.71 -34.54 -22.49
C PHE A 87 -24.01 -34.12 -23.94
N ASN A 88 -25.04 -34.69 -24.56
CA ASN A 88 -25.43 -34.31 -25.93
C ASN A 88 -25.85 -32.83 -26.00
N SER A 89 -26.60 -32.34 -25.00
CA SER A 89 -26.97 -30.92 -24.93
C SER A 89 -25.77 -29.98 -24.77
N LEU A 90 -24.72 -30.41 -24.05
CA LEU A 90 -23.46 -29.67 -23.93
C LEU A 90 -22.67 -29.66 -25.25
N VAL A 91 -22.63 -30.79 -25.96
CA VAL A 91 -22.01 -30.90 -27.29
C VAL A 91 -22.72 -30.01 -28.30
N GLU A 92 -24.06 -30.04 -28.36
CA GLU A 92 -24.86 -29.15 -29.22
C GLU A 92 -24.66 -27.67 -28.85
N PHE A 93 -24.66 -27.34 -27.56
CA PHE A 93 -24.40 -25.97 -27.10
C PHE A 93 -23.02 -25.46 -27.54
N HIS A 94 -21.98 -26.28 -27.38
CA HIS A 94 -20.61 -25.95 -27.77
C HIS A 94 -20.43 -25.87 -29.30
N GLN A 95 -21.11 -26.71 -30.08
CA GLN A 95 -21.12 -26.60 -31.54
C GLN A 95 -21.76 -25.29 -32.01
N ASN A 96 -22.85 -24.87 -31.36
CA ASN A 96 -23.59 -23.65 -31.72
C ASN A 96 -22.94 -22.35 -31.21
N HIS A 97 -22.12 -22.42 -30.14
CA HIS A 97 -21.52 -21.26 -29.47
C HIS A 97 -19.98 -21.33 -29.39
N GLY A 98 -19.30 -21.86 -30.40
CA GLY A 98 -17.86 -22.15 -30.36
C GLY A 98 -16.90 -20.98 -30.06
N ASN A 99 -17.39 -19.72 -30.06
CA ASN A 99 -16.63 -18.53 -29.65
C ASN A 99 -16.87 -18.12 -28.18
N ASN A 100 -17.91 -18.63 -27.52
CA ASN A 100 -18.21 -18.35 -26.12
C ASN A 100 -17.45 -19.34 -25.22
N VAL A 101 -16.17 -19.07 -24.99
CA VAL A 101 -15.39 -19.80 -23.97
C VAL A 101 -15.99 -19.48 -22.59
N ALA A 102 -16.45 -20.50 -21.88
CA ALA A 102 -16.90 -20.35 -20.49
C ALA A 102 -15.75 -19.80 -19.64
N VAL A 103 -15.94 -18.63 -19.03
CA VAL A 103 -14.92 -17.99 -18.21
C VAL A 103 -14.84 -18.73 -16.87
N PRO A 104 -13.68 -19.30 -16.49
CA PRO A 104 -13.54 -19.96 -15.19
C PRO A 104 -13.67 -18.93 -14.05
N ALA A 105 -14.24 -19.34 -12.92
CA ALA A 105 -14.39 -18.49 -11.73
C ALA A 105 -13.05 -17.91 -11.24
N SER A 106 -11.92 -18.58 -11.50
CA SER A 106 -10.57 -18.03 -11.26
C SER A 106 -10.27 -16.76 -12.06
N ILE A 107 -10.72 -16.66 -13.31
CA ILE A 107 -10.50 -15.49 -14.17
C ILE A 107 -11.43 -14.35 -13.77
N GLU A 108 -12.69 -14.65 -13.44
CA GLU A 108 -13.63 -13.65 -12.92
C GLU A 108 -13.13 -13.05 -11.59
N PHE A 109 -12.60 -13.90 -10.71
CA PHE A 109 -11.99 -13.49 -9.45
C PHE A 109 -10.70 -12.69 -9.66
N SER A 110 -9.87 -13.05 -10.64
CA SER A 110 -8.67 -12.29 -11.00
C SER A 110 -9.02 -10.89 -11.50
N LYS A 111 -10.07 -10.76 -12.33
CA LYS A 111 -10.58 -9.46 -12.81
C LYS A 111 -11.14 -8.61 -11.67
N LEU A 112 -11.88 -9.22 -10.74
CA LEU A 112 -12.33 -8.53 -9.52
C LEU A 112 -11.14 -7.98 -8.71
N ARG A 113 -10.08 -8.78 -8.53
CA ARG A 113 -8.87 -8.36 -7.82
C ARG A 113 -8.12 -7.24 -8.55
N GLU A 114 -8.01 -7.34 -9.87
CA GLU A 114 -7.41 -6.31 -10.73
C GLU A 114 -8.17 -4.98 -10.62
N GLN A 115 -9.50 -5.01 -10.76
CA GLN A 115 -10.37 -3.85 -10.60
C GLN A 115 -10.29 -3.25 -9.18
N LEU A 116 -10.21 -4.08 -8.14
CA LEU A 116 -10.06 -3.60 -6.75
C LEU A 116 -8.66 -3.08 -6.44
N ASN A 117 -7.65 -3.41 -7.24
CA ASN A 117 -6.30 -2.87 -7.10
C ASN A 117 -6.08 -1.59 -7.93
N ASP A 118 -6.99 -1.25 -8.85
CA ASP A 118 -6.94 0.00 -9.62
C ASP A 118 -7.15 1.21 -8.69
N PRO A 119 -6.16 2.13 -8.61
CA PRO A 119 -6.29 3.36 -7.82
C PRO A 119 -7.47 4.24 -8.27
N ALA A 120 -7.82 4.25 -9.56
CA ALA A 120 -8.91 5.08 -10.07
C ALA A 120 -10.27 4.57 -9.57
N TYR A 121 -10.53 3.27 -9.71
CA TYR A 121 -11.73 2.63 -9.16
C TYR A 121 -11.84 2.82 -7.64
N LEU A 122 -10.76 2.62 -6.89
CA LEU A 122 -10.78 2.83 -5.44
C LEU A 122 -11.01 4.29 -5.04
N ALA A 123 -10.48 5.27 -5.78
CA ALA A 123 -10.74 6.68 -5.51
C ALA A 123 -12.21 7.09 -5.74
N GLU A 124 -12.88 6.49 -6.74
CA GLU A 124 -14.31 6.72 -6.99
C GLU A 124 -15.18 6.14 -5.85
N VAL A 125 -14.82 4.95 -5.35
CA VAL A 125 -15.56 4.25 -4.29
C VAL A 125 -15.28 4.82 -2.89
N VAL A 126 -14.01 5.13 -2.59
CA VAL A 126 -13.54 5.53 -1.25
C VAL A 126 -13.35 7.05 -1.19
N LYS A 127 -14.46 7.75 -0.94
CA LYS A 127 -14.51 9.22 -0.92
C LYS A 127 -14.05 9.80 0.41
N PHE A 128 -12.94 10.54 0.39
CA PHE A 128 -12.49 11.41 1.48
C PHE A 128 -12.21 12.81 0.93
N SER A 129 -12.37 13.83 1.77
CA SER A 129 -11.75 15.15 1.51
C SER A 129 -10.24 15.04 1.71
N ASP A 130 -9.45 15.80 0.95
CA ASP A 130 -7.98 15.85 1.11
C ASP A 130 -7.58 16.31 2.52
N VAL A 131 -8.43 17.13 3.16
CA VAL A 131 -8.31 17.55 4.56
C VAL A 131 -8.44 16.36 5.52
N GLU A 132 -9.32 15.41 5.25
CA GLU A 132 -9.56 14.22 6.09
C GLU A 132 -8.40 13.21 6.03
N ASN A 133 -7.58 13.27 4.97
CA ASN A 133 -6.42 12.41 4.72
C ASN A 133 -6.69 10.92 5.04
N TYR A 134 -7.66 10.32 4.34
CA TYR A 134 -8.10 8.92 4.53
C TYR A 134 -8.46 8.58 6.00
N GLY A 135 -9.12 9.51 6.70
CA GLY A 135 -9.61 9.29 8.06
C GLY A 135 -8.60 9.55 9.18
N GLN A 136 -7.46 10.19 8.87
CA GLN A 136 -6.53 10.65 9.89
C GLN A 136 -7.03 11.91 10.61
N TYR A 137 -7.71 12.81 9.89
CA TYR A 137 -8.22 14.08 10.40
C TYR A 137 -9.71 14.22 10.14
N LEU A 138 -10.37 15.10 10.89
CA LEU A 138 -11.77 15.47 10.70
C LEU A 138 -11.85 16.82 9.98
N ASP A 139 -12.71 16.92 8.97
CA ASP A 139 -13.02 18.16 8.29
C ASP A 139 -14.37 18.71 8.77
N LEU A 140 -14.34 19.48 9.87
CA LEU A 140 -15.52 20.05 10.50
C LEU A 140 -15.77 21.52 10.11
N HIS A 141 -15.13 22.05 9.06
CA HIS A 141 -15.28 23.47 8.68
C HIS A 141 -16.72 23.81 8.28
N GLU A 142 -17.40 22.99 7.48
CA GLU A 142 -18.81 23.22 7.11
C GLU A 142 -19.72 23.22 8.35
N CYS A 143 -19.44 22.35 9.32
CA CYS A 143 -20.17 22.31 10.60
C CYS A 143 -19.92 23.59 11.42
N PHE A 144 -18.68 24.07 11.47
CA PHE A 144 -18.27 25.29 12.17
C PHE A 144 -18.88 26.56 11.57
N ASP A 145 -18.91 26.68 10.24
CA ASP A 145 -19.59 27.80 9.56
C ASP A 145 -21.08 27.81 9.87
N ASN A 146 -21.73 26.65 9.88
CA ASN A 146 -23.13 26.53 10.29
C ASN A 146 -23.34 26.88 11.77
N TYR A 147 -22.37 26.54 12.65
CA TYR A 147 -22.39 26.86 14.07
C TYR A 147 -22.28 28.37 14.35
N ILE A 148 -21.31 29.07 13.74
CA ILE A 148 -21.15 30.54 13.87
C ILE A 148 -22.40 31.29 13.38
N ASN A 149 -23.10 30.74 12.38
CA ASN A 149 -24.33 31.31 11.83
C ASN A 149 -25.59 31.09 12.71
N LEU A 150 -25.46 30.43 13.87
CA LEU A 150 -26.54 30.29 14.85
C LEU A 150 -26.78 31.59 15.64
N LYS A 151 -28.04 31.79 16.06
CA LYS A 151 -28.43 33.01 16.80
C LYS A 151 -28.22 32.84 18.30
N GLY A 152 -27.35 33.69 18.87
CA GLY A 152 -27.12 33.78 20.31
C GLY A 152 -25.99 32.88 20.83
N VAL A 153 -25.30 32.17 19.94
CA VAL A 153 -24.09 31.40 20.24
C VAL A 153 -22.89 32.36 20.21
N ASP A 154 -21.91 32.14 21.10
CA ASP A 154 -20.70 32.94 21.16
C ASP A 154 -19.76 32.64 19.97
N LYS A 155 -19.07 33.67 19.48
CA LYS A 155 -18.12 33.52 18.38
C LYS A 155 -16.78 33.00 18.91
N ILE A 156 -16.55 31.71 18.71
CA ILE A 156 -15.32 31.00 19.10
C ILE A 156 -14.44 30.71 17.88
N ASP A 157 -13.14 30.50 18.12
CA ASP A 157 -12.21 29.99 17.11
C ASP A 157 -12.43 28.50 16.82
N TYR A 158 -11.95 28.02 15.66
CA TYR A 158 -12.11 26.65 15.20
C TYR A 158 -11.46 25.62 16.16
N ILE A 159 -10.29 25.92 16.73
CA ILE A 159 -9.62 25.00 17.68
C ILE A 159 -10.43 24.88 18.99
N THR A 160 -11.06 25.98 19.43
CA THR A 160 -11.99 25.98 20.56
C THR A 160 -13.24 25.19 20.22
N TYR A 161 -13.83 25.39 19.05
CA TYR A 161 -14.98 24.62 18.56
C TYR A 161 -14.71 23.11 18.57
N LEU A 162 -13.56 22.65 18.03
CA LEU A 162 -13.14 21.25 18.07
C LEU A 162 -13.00 20.69 19.51
N SER A 163 -12.98 21.53 20.54
CA SER A 163 -12.88 21.15 21.96
C SER A 163 -14.19 21.24 22.73
N GLU A 164 -15.26 21.75 22.09
CA GLU A 164 -16.52 22.10 22.74
C GLU A 164 -17.76 21.65 21.97
N PHE A 165 -17.64 21.26 20.69
CA PHE A 165 -18.78 20.87 19.85
C PHE A 165 -19.60 19.69 20.39
N ASN A 166 -19.05 18.87 21.29
CA ASN A 166 -19.72 17.74 21.93
C ASN A 166 -20.33 18.08 23.32
N LYS A 167 -20.15 19.31 23.83
CA LYS A 167 -20.60 19.77 25.16
C LYS A 167 -22.00 20.41 25.12
N PHE A 168 -23.00 19.65 24.69
CA PHE A 168 -24.36 20.16 24.49
C PHE A 168 -25.11 20.59 25.76
N SER A 169 -24.61 20.24 26.94
CA SER A 169 -25.14 20.66 28.24
C SER A 169 -24.99 22.17 28.48
N ASP A 170 -23.94 22.78 27.93
CA ASP A 170 -23.65 24.20 28.14
C ASP A 170 -24.51 25.11 27.24
N VAL A 171 -25.14 24.55 26.18
CA VAL A 171 -25.97 25.29 25.22
C VAL A 171 -27.36 25.58 25.82
N PRO A 172 -27.74 26.86 26.03
CA PRO A 172 -29.03 27.20 26.64
C PRO A 172 -30.22 26.76 25.78
N ARG A 173 -31.26 26.18 26.40
CA ARG A 173 -32.48 25.71 25.69
C ARG A 173 -33.12 26.74 24.75
N LYS A 174 -32.99 28.05 25.03
CA LYS A 174 -33.46 29.15 24.17
C LYS A 174 -32.78 29.21 22.80
N GLN A 175 -31.57 28.66 22.67
CA GLN A 175 -30.78 28.64 21.44
C GLN A 175 -31.04 27.37 20.61
N LYS A 176 -31.58 26.30 21.22
CA LYS A 176 -31.93 25.00 20.61
C LYS A 176 -33.15 25.09 19.68
N ASN A 177 -33.01 25.91 18.63
CA ASN A 177 -34.03 26.22 17.62
C ASN A 177 -33.96 25.26 16.41
N LEU A 178 -34.89 25.37 15.46
CA LEU A 178 -34.88 24.55 14.24
C LEU A 178 -33.58 24.68 13.41
N LYS A 179 -32.92 25.84 13.41
CA LYS A 179 -31.58 26.00 12.80
C LYS A 179 -30.50 25.17 13.50
N TYR A 180 -30.56 25.10 14.83
CA TYR A 180 -29.64 24.29 15.63
C TYR A 180 -29.90 22.80 15.40
N LYS A 181 -31.16 22.35 15.30
CA LYS A 181 -31.48 20.97 14.89
C LYS A 181 -30.83 20.60 13.55
N LYS A 182 -30.91 21.49 12.54
CA LYS A 182 -30.25 21.27 11.24
C LYS A 182 -28.72 21.20 11.32
N TYR A 183 -28.10 22.02 12.16
CA TYR A 183 -26.66 21.93 12.43
C TYR A 183 -26.29 20.58 13.08
N LEU A 184 -27.10 20.10 14.04
CA LEU A 184 -26.90 18.78 14.65
C LEU A 184 -27.11 17.64 13.64
N GLU A 185 -28.12 17.74 12.77
CA GLU A 185 -28.36 16.77 11.68
C GLU A 185 -27.12 16.69 10.76
N LEU A 186 -26.59 17.83 10.29
CA LEU A 186 -25.36 17.89 9.49
C LEU A 186 -24.14 17.28 10.21
N LEU A 187 -23.93 17.65 11.47
CA LEU A 187 -22.80 17.17 12.29
C LEU A 187 -22.91 15.66 12.58
N HIS A 188 -24.10 15.17 12.86
CA HIS A 188 -24.38 13.74 13.05
C HIS A 188 -24.07 12.96 11.78
N ASP A 189 -24.60 13.40 10.64
CA ASP A 189 -24.46 12.70 9.36
C ASP A 189 -23.01 12.74 8.86
N TYR A 190 -22.30 13.85 9.10
CA TYR A 190 -20.85 13.94 8.87
C TYR A 190 -20.09 12.92 9.73
N LEU A 191 -20.27 12.91 11.06
CA LEU A 191 -19.52 12.01 11.95
C LEU A 191 -19.83 10.52 11.69
N PHE A 192 -21.11 10.18 11.47
CA PHE A 192 -21.51 8.83 11.11
C PHE A 192 -20.92 8.41 9.74
N GLY A 193 -20.99 9.30 8.75
CA GLY A 193 -20.35 9.11 7.45
C GLY A 193 -18.83 8.96 7.56
N PHE A 194 -18.17 9.75 8.41
CA PHE A 194 -16.72 9.69 8.61
C PHE A 194 -16.30 8.36 9.24
N ILE A 195 -17.01 7.89 10.28
CA ILE A 195 -16.69 6.61 10.95
C ILE A 195 -16.90 5.43 9.99
N THR A 196 -18.01 5.42 9.23
CA THR A 196 -18.27 4.36 8.23
C THR A 196 -17.26 4.34 7.08
N ARG A 197 -16.67 5.48 6.70
CA ARG A 197 -15.61 5.54 5.68
C ARG A 197 -14.21 5.24 6.24
N SER A 198 -13.88 5.71 7.45
CA SER A 198 -12.56 5.52 8.07
C SER A 198 -12.36 4.14 8.69
N ARG A 199 -13.45 3.47 9.12
CA ARG A 199 -13.42 2.14 9.75
C ARG A 199 -14.48 1.23 9.09
N PRO A 200 -14.35 0.88 7.79
CA PRO A 200 -15.39 0.18 7.04
C PRO A 200 -15.67 -1.25 7.57
N LEU A 201 -14.74 -1.85 8.32
CA LEU A 201 -14.90 -3.14 8.99
C LEU A 201 -15.56 -3.03 10.39
N PHE A 202 -16.00 -1.85 10.82
CA PHE A 202 -16.69 -1.64 12.10
C PHE A 202 -18.20 -1.92 11.99
N PHE A 203 -18.55 -3.18 11.72
CA PHE A 203 -19.94 -3.64 11.52
C PHE A 203 -20.86 -3.42 12.74
N GLU A 204 -20.29 -3.34 13.95
CA GLU A 204 -21.02 -3.09 15.19
C GLU A 204 -21.47 -1.62 15.35
N LEU A 205 -21.12 -0.71 14.44
CA LEU A 205 -21.54 0.70 14.51
C LEU A 205 -23.05 0.88 14.56
N GLU A 206 -23.80 0.22 13.66
CA GLU A 206 -25.26 0.35 13.60
C GLU A 206 -25.93 -0.23 14.86
N HIS A 207 -25.44 -1.38 15.33
CA HIS A 207 -25.84 -1.98 16.59
C HIS A 207 -25.50 -1.10 17.81
N THR A 208 -24.36 -0.40 17.78
CA THR A 208 -23.95 0.55 18.82
C THR A 208 -24.84 1.79 18.83
N VAL A 209 -25.12 2.39 17.67
CA VAL A 209 -26.06 3.51 17.55
C VAL A 209 -27.44 3.11 18.08
N LYS A 210 -27.97 1.95 17.69
CA LYS A 210 -29.26 1.44 18.17
C LYS A 210 -29.28 1.12 19.66
N ARG A 211 -28.18 0.59 20.22
CA ARG A 211 -28.00 0.39 21.66
C ARG A 211 -28.02 1.71 22.42
N ASN A 212 -27.36 2.74 21.87
CA ASN A 212 -27.34 4.09 22.42
C ASN A 212 -28.72 4.76 22.35
N GLU A 213 -29.49 4.56 21.28
CA GLU A 213 -30.88 5.02 21.18
C GLU A 213 -31.76 4.43 22.30
N LEU A 214 -31.67 3.12 22.55
CA LEU A 214 -32.42 2.46 23.63
C LEU A 214 -32.03 3.00 25.01
N GLN A 215 -30.73 3.16 25.28
CA GLN A 215 -30.25 3.78 26.52
C GLN A 215 -30.78 5.22 26.70
N PHE A 216 -30.79 6.01 25.62
CA PHE A 216 -31.37 7.35 25.64
C PHE A 216 -32.88 7.32 25.94
N GLU A 217 -33.64 6.36 25.41
CA GLU A 217 -35.07 6.26 25.72
C GLU A 217 -35.33 6.07 27.21
N ASP A 218 -34.50 5.29 27.90
CA ASP A 218 -34.63 5.07 29.34
C ASP A 218 -34.19 6.30 30.16
N LEU A 219 -33.08 6.94 29.80
CA LEU A 219 -32.67 8.23 30.38
C LEU A 219 -33.75 9.32 30.19
N TRP A 220 -34.42 9.34 29.03
CA TRP A 220 -35.49 10.30 28.74
C TRP A 220 -36.78 10.03 29.54
N LYS A 221 -37.14 8.76 29.74
CA LYS A 221 -38.25 8.35 30.62
C LYS A 221 -37.99 8.82 32.05
N ASN A 222 -36.79 8.56 32.56
CA ASN A 222 -36.35 8.95 33.91
C ASN A 222 -36.20 10.48 34.08
N GLY A 223 -35.98 11.22 32.98
CA GLY A 223 -35.72 12.66 33.01
C GLY A 223 -34.27 13.02 33.34
N GLU A 224 -33.35 12.08 33.14
CA GLU A 224 -31.90 12.15 33.42
C GLU A 224 -31.07 12.42 32.15
N ALA A 225 -31.72 12.81 31.04
CA ALA A 225 -31.05 13.10 29.78
C ALA A 225 -30.10 14.31 29.90
N PRO A 226 -28.80 14.20 29.55
CA PRO A 226 -27.82 15.28 29.70
C PRO A 226 -28.25 16.60 29.05
N GLY A 227 -28.16 17.71 29.77
CA GLY A 227 -28.62 19.04 29.30
C GLY A 227 -30.15 19.22 29.20
N TRP A 228 -30.91 18.13 29.39
CA TRP A 228 -32.37 18.07 29.31
C TRP A 228 -33.04 17.63 30.61
N GLU A 229 -32.26 17.47 31.67
CA GLU A 229 -32.70 17.15 33.03
C GLU A 229 -34.01 17.86 33.40
N ARG A 230 -34.96 17.12 33.96
CA ARG A 230 -36.15 17.72 34.54
C ARG A 230 -35.73 18.37 35.86
N GLY A 231 -35.54 19.69 35.84
CA GLY A 231 -35.20 20.46 37.04
C GLY A 231 -36.20 20.16 38.15
N LYS A 232 -35.69 19.93 39.36
CA LYS A 232 -36.49 19.61 40.57
C LYS A 232 -37.36 20.78 41.07
N ASP A 233 -37.43 21.87 40.30
CA ASP A 233 -38.00 23.17 40.65
C ASP A 233 -39.48 23.34 40.25
N VAL A 234 -40.18 22.25 39.91
CA VAL A 234 -41.64 22.19 39.95
C VAL A 234 -42.01 20.99 40.83
N GLU A 235 -42.34 21.26 42.09
CA GLU A 235 -42.96 20.28 42.98
C GLU A 235 -44.16 19.65 42.26
N GLU A 236 -44.23 18.32 42.19
CA GLU A 236 -45.38 17.63 41.59
C GLU A 236 -46.70 17.98 42.32
N ASP A 237 -46.60 18.41 43.59
CA ASP A 237 -47.67 18.98 44.42
C ASP A 237 -48.31 20.28 43.86
N ALA A 238 -47.68 20.93 42.87
CA ALA A 238 -48.20 22.11 42.17
C ALA A 238 -49.17 21.77 41.02
N LEU A 239 -49.25 20.51 40.58
CA LEU A 239 -50.22 20.07 39.58
C LEU A 239 -51.60 19.79 40.23
N ILE A 240 -52.44 20.82 40.31
CA ILE A 240 -53.83 20.67 40.76
C ILE A 240 -54.65 19.94 39.68
N ASN A 241 -55.20 18.77 40.01
CA ASN A 241 -56.10 18.03 39.12
C ASN A 241 -57.49 18.69 39.05
N LEU A 242 -57.70 19.53 38.02
CA LEU A 242 -58.95 20.28 37.83
C LEU A 242 -60.21 19.42 37.62
N ASN A 243 -60.06 18.11 37.39
CA ASN A 243 -61.19 17.19 37.26
C ASN A 243 -61.83 16.83 38.61
N GLU A 244 -61.09 16.97 39.72
CA GLU A 244 -61.59 16.71 41.08
C GLU A 244 -62.51 17.84 41.59
N PHE A 245 -62.42 19.03 40.99
CA PHE A 245 -63.17 20.21 41.40
C PHE A 245 -64.45 20.34 40.55
N GLY A 246 -65.61 20.33 41.21
CA GLY A 246 -66.91 20.47 40.56
C GLY A 246 -67.20 21.91 40.13
N LYS A 247 -66.70 22.89 40.88
CA LYS A 247 -66.83 24.32 40.59
C LYS A 247 -65.53 25.09 40.87
N TRP A 248 -65.49 26.36 40.44
CA TRP A 248 -64.35 27.23 40.67
C TRP A 248 -64.24 27.71 42.12
N GLU A 249 -65.36 27.78 42.85
CA GLU A 249 -65.37 28.13 44.29
C GLU A 249 -64.58 27.11 45.10
N ASP A 250 -64.62 25.83 44.72
CA ASP A 250 -63.92 24.73 45.41
C ASP A 250 -62.38 24.87 45.33
N LEU A 251 -61.87 25.55 44.30
CA LEU A 251 -60.44 25.85 44.17
C LEU A 251 -59.97 26.97 45.10
N THR A 252 -60.88 27.79 45.65
CA THR A 252 -60.52 28.90 46.55
C THR A 252 -59.95 28.40 47.87
N TYR A 253 -60.39 27.22 48.33
CA TYR A 253 -59.90 26.56 49.55
C TYR A 253 -58.44 26.09 49.46
N LEU A 254 -57.86 25.99 48.26
CA LEU A 254 -56.44 25.63 48.07
C LEU A 254 -55.47 26.76 48.43
N GLY A 255 -55.98 27.98 48.63
CA GLY A 255 -55.19 29.12 49.06
C GLY A 255 -54.42 29.84 47.95
N LEU A 256 -53.92 31.02 48.30
CA LEU A 256 -53.45 32.03 47.36
C LEU A 256 -52.11 31.64 46.68
N ASP A 257 -51.25 30.92 47.42
CA ASP A 257 -49.95 30.44 46.93
C ASP A 257 -50.08 29.17 46.08
N ARG A 258 -50.92 28.20 46.45
CA ARG A 258 -51.11 26.99 45.62
C ARG A 258 -51.76 27.33 44.27
N LEU A 259 -52.75 28.24 44.27
CA LEU A 259 -53.32 28.80 43.04
C LEU A 259 -52.29 29.58 42.20
N LYS A 260 -51.36 30.29 42.84
CA LYS A 260 -50.26 31.00 42.15
C LYS A 260 -49.30 29.99 41.51
N SER A 261 -48.82 28.99 42.25
CA SER A 261 -47.93 27.95 41.72
C SER A 261 -48.55 27.19 40.55
N ALA A 262 -49.82 26.79 40.65
CA ALA A 262 -50.54 26.12 39.56
C ALA A 262 -50.73 27.02 38.32
N LEU A 263 -51.07 28.31 38.51
CA LEU A 263 -51.12 29.27 37.40
C LEU A 263 -49.74 29.50 36.77
N GLN A 264 -48.65 29.53 37.56
CA GLN A 264 -47.29 29.63 37.03
C GLN A 264 -46.89 28.36 36.26
N ALA A 265 -47.24 27.16 36.75
CA ALA A 265 -47.02 25.89 36.06
C ALA A 265 -47.82 25.75 34.74
N MET A 266 -48.93 26.48 34.61
CA MET A 266 -49.68 26.65 33.35
C MET A 266 -49.22 27.87 32.52
N GLY A 267 -48.22 28.63 32.96
CA GLY A 267 -47.71 29.81 32.25
C GLY A 267 -48.65 31.02 32.24
N MET A 268 -49.63 31.07 33.14
CA MET A 268 -50.66 32.10 33.20
C MET A 268 -50.32 33.27 34.13
N LYS A 269 -50.87 34.45 33.84
CA LYS A 269 -50.70 35.64 34.68
C LYS A 269 -51.39 35.44 36.04
N CYS A 270 -50.64 35.65 37.11
CA CYS A 270 -51.08 35.45 38.50
C CYS A 270 -51.63 36.72 39.19
N GLY A 271 -51.79 37.84 38.48
CA GLY A 271 -52.37 39.07 39.06
C GLY A 271 -53.87 38.94 39.33
N GLY A 272 -54.41 39.73 40.26
CA GLY A 272 -55.82 39.72 40.62
C GLY A 272 -56.14 39.01 41.95
N THR A 273 -57.43 39.01 42.30
CA THR A 273 -57.98 38.43 43.54
C THR A 273 -57.90 36.90 43.55
N LEU A 274 -58.12 36.29 44.72
CA LEU A 274 -58.08 34.83 44.87
C LEU A 274 -59.18 34.13 44.03
N GLU A 275 -60.37 34.73 43.96
CA GLU A 275 -61.49 34.28 43.13
C GLU A 275 -61.15 34.38 41.63
N GLU A 276 -60.62 35.51 41.18
CA GLU A 276 -60.22 35.72 39.77
C GLU A 276 -59.09 34.76 39.32
N ARG A 277 -58.28 34.25 40.26
CA ARG A 277 -57.26 33.22 40.01
C ARG A 277 -57.90 31.84 39.90
N ALA A 278 -58.78 31.49 40.84
CA ALA A 278 -59.53 30.23 40.83
C ALA A 278 -60.39 30.09 39.56
N GLN A 279 -61.11 31.14 39.16
CA GLN A 279 -61.87 31.19 37.90
C GLN A 279 -60.98 31.02 36.66
N ARG A 280 -59.79 31.65 36.63
CA ARG A 280 -58.83 31.50 35.51
C ARG A 280 -58.31 30.08 35.38
N LEU A 281 -58.00 29.44 36.51
CA LEU A 281 -57.52 28.08 36.55
C LEU A 281 -58.65 27.11 36.14
N PHE A 282 -59.86 27.29 36.67
CA PHE A 282 -61.04 26.48 36.33
C PHE A 282 -61.45 26.62 34.85
N ALA A 283 -61.38 27.83 34.28
CA ALA A 283 -61.68 28.07 32.87
C ALA A 283 -60.73 27.37 31.88
N CYS A 284 -59.64 26.76 32.36
CA CYS A 284 -58.76 25.91 31.53
C CYS A 284 -59.22 24.45 31.44
N LYS A 285 -60.25 24.05 32.20
CA LYS A 285 -60.66 22.65 32.38
C LYS A 285 -61.08 21.95 31.07
N GLU A 286 -61.86 22.60 30.20
CA GLU A 286 -62.60 21.87 29.15
C GLU A 286 -62.11 22.11 27.69
N ASP A 287 -61.97 23.34 27.21
CA ASP A 287 -61.66 23.58 25.77
C ASP A 287 -60.17 23.80 25.44
N LYS A 288 -59.43 24.55 26.27
CA LYS A 288 -58.00 24.86 25.98
C LYS A 288 -57.05 23.72 26.33
N ASN A 289 -57.52 22.75 27.13
CA ASN A 289 -56.66 21.69 27.65
C ASN A 289 -56.15 20.79 26.52
N LYS A 290 -57.00 20.34 25.60
CA LYS A 290 -56.62 19.46 24.48
C LYS A 290 -55.67 20.15 23.48
N GLU A 291 -55.89 21.42 23.18
CA GLU A 291 -55.02 22.17 22.26
C GLU A 291 -53.65 22.45 22.90
N ASN A 292 -53.63 22.78 24.20
CA ASN A 292 -52.39 22.97 24.97
C ASN A 292 -51.65 21.65 25.21
N GLU A 293 -52.36 20.54 25.43
CA GLU A 293 -51.81 19.19 25.56
C GLU A 293 -51.17 18.73 24.25
N HIS A 294 -51.86 18.89 23.12
CA HIS A 294 -51.29 18.58 21.80
C HIS A 294 -50.06 19.44 21.50
N LYS A 295 -50.09 20.75 21.83
CA LYS A 295 -48.92 21.63 21.75
C LYS A 295 -47.79 21.17 22.68
N ARG A 296 -48.08 20.81 23.93
CA ARG A 296 -47.08 20.29 24.90
C ARG A 296 -46.44 19.00 24.40
N LEU A 297 -47.22 18.05 23.90
CA LEU A 297 -46.72 16.81 23.29
C LEU A 297 -45.85 17.10 22.06
N MET A 298 -46.27 18.03 21.19
CA MET A 298 -45.51 18.45 20.01
C MET A 298 -44.19 19.15 20.37
N TYR A 299 -44.14 20.00 21.41
CA TYR A 299 -42.89 20.59 21.89
C TYR A 299 -42.00 19.54 22.57
N ASN A 300 -42.56 18.68 23.43
CA ASN A 300 -41.84 17.59 24.09
C ASN A 300 -41.21 16.62 23.07
N GLN A 301 -41.89 16.32 21.96
CA GLN A 301 -41.33 15.50 20.89
C GLN A 301 -40.19 16.22 20.16
N LYS A 302 -40.32 17.52 19.86
CA LYS A 302 -39.22 18.31 19.26
C LYS A 302 -38.00 18.38 20.17
N ASP A 303 -38.22 18.56 21.46
CA ASP A 303 -37.17 18.58 22.48
C ASP A 303 -36.51 17.19 22.59
N LYS A 304 -37.29 16.10 22.58
CA LYS A 304 -36.78 14.71 22.51
C LYS A 304 -35.92 14.49 21.26
N ASP A 305 -36.37 14.94 20.08
CA ASP A 305 -35.62 14.79 18.84
C ASP A 305 -34.24 15.46 18.91
N ILE A 306 -34.17 16.69 19.47
CA ILE A 306 -32.92 17.44 19.62
C ILE A 306 -32.03 16.77 20.67
N ALA A 307 -32.58 16.39 21.82
CA ALA A 307 -31.86 15.69 22.87
C ALA A 307 -31.28 14.35 22.40
N LEU A 308 -32.01 13.61 21.56
CA LEU A 308 -31.54 12.36 20.94
C LEU A 308 -30.36 12.62 19.98
N LEU A 309 -30.44 13.66 19.15
CA LEU A 309 -29.34 14.04 18.25
C LEU A 309 -28.09 14.45 19.04
N GLU A 310 -28.23 15.27 20.08
CA GLU A 310 -27.13 15.65 20.96
C GLU A 310 -26.47 14.42 21.61
N TYR A 311 -27.26 13.51 22.18
CA TYR A 311 -26.76 12.27 22.78
C TYR A 311 -26.04 11.37 21.75
N LYS A 312 -26.61 11.21 20.56
CA LYS A 312 -25.96 10.46 19.46
C LYS A 312 -24.62 11.08 19.08
N ILE A 313 -24.55 12.40 18.91
CA ILE A 313 -23.31 13.09 18.53
C ILE A 313 -22.26 12.96 19.62
N THR A 314 -22.61 13.10 20.91
CA THR A 314 -21.67 12.83 22.01
C THR A 314 -21.12 11.40 21.94
N LYS A 315 -21.97 10.39 21.67
CA LYS A 315 -21.52 9.00 21.51
C LYS A 315 -20.73 8.71 20.23
N LEU A 316 -20.96 9.44 19.14
CA LEU A 316 -20.12 9.36 17.95
C LEU A 316 -18.77 10.08 18.16
N ALA A 317 -18.76 11.21 18.88
CA ALA A 317 -17.55 11.95 19.24
C ALA A 317 -16.61 11.11 20.12
N GLU A 318 -17.16 10.35 21.09
CA GLU A 318 -16.40 9.38 21.89
C GLU A 318 -15.65 8.33 21.03
N LEU A 319 -16.14 8.01 19.82
CA LEU A 319 -15.49 7.06 18.91
C LEU A 319 -14.38 7.69 18.05
N VAL A 320 -14.31 9.03 17.97
CA VAL A 320 -13.36 9.77 17.12
C VAL A 320 -12.45 10.72 17.90
N ASP A 321 -12.34 10.57 19.22
CA ASP A 321 -11.54 11.47 20.07
C ASP A 321 -10.06 11.53 19.65
N ASP A 322 -9.48 10.39 19.24
CA ASP A 322 -8.13 10.31 18.64
C ASP A 322 -8.00 11.20 17.40
N GLN A 323 -8.99 11.17 16.50
CA GLN A 323 -8.99 11.98 15.28
C GLN A 323 -9.24 13.46 15.58
N ILE A 324 -10.05 13.79 16.60
CA ILE A 324 -10.22 15.17 17.10
C ILE A 324 -8.87 15.70 17.60
N TYR A 325 -8.13 14.89 18.38
CA TYR A 325 -6.82 15.25 18.93
C TYR A 325 -5.76 15.45 17.83
N GLU A 326 -5.63 14.51 16.89
CA GLU A 326 -4.71 14.64 15.73
C GLU A 326 -5.05 15.85 14.85
N THR A 327 -6.34 16.15 14.65
CA THR A 327 -6.79 17.33 13.89
C THR A 327 -6.35 18.63 14.56
N LYS A 328 -6.51 18.74 15.89
CA LYS A 328 -6.04 19.91 16.66
C LYS A 328 -4.53 20.09 16.57
N ILE A 329 -3.76 19.00 16.70
CA ILE A 329 -2.30 19.05 16.56
C ILE A 329 -1.90 19.50 15.16
N ASN A 330 -2.57 19.00 14.11
CA ASN A 330 -2.30 19.39 12.74
C ASN A 330 -2.56 20.90 12.52
N LEU A 331 -3.70 21.41 13.02
CA LEU A 331 -4.04 22.82 12.97
C LEU A 331 -3.03 23.70 13.72
N GLN A 332 -2.63 23.31 14.94
CA GLN A 332 -1.60 24.02 15.70
C GLN A 332 -0.25 24.03 15.00
N ARG A 333 0.14 22.91 14.35
CA ARG A 333 1.36 22.84 13.51
C ARG A 333 1.26 23.73 12.27
N LYS A 334 0.09 23.84 11.62
CA LYS A 334 -0.14 24.74 10.48
C LYS A 334 -0.09 26.21 10.91
N GLN A 335 -0.79 26.57 11.99
CA GLN A 335 -0.73 27.92 12.58
C GLN A 335 0.70 28.32 12.96
N ALA A 336 1.45 27.43 13.63
CA ALA A 336 2.84 27.71 14.03
C ALA A 336 3.80 27.95 12.85
N ARG A 337 3.53 27.36 11.68
CA ARG A 337 4.26 27.66 10.43
C ARG A 337 3.90 29.05 9.90
N TYR A 338 2.61 29.36 9.83
CA TYR A 338 2.12 30.66 9.36
C TYR A 338 2.65 31.83 10.21
N THR A 339 2.76 31.64 11.53
CA THR A 339 3.36 32.63 12.45
C THR A 339 4.89 32.73 12.37
N LEU A 340 5.57 31.83 11.65
CA LEU A 340 7.01 31.93 11.35
C LEU A 340 7.26 32.60 9.99
N ASP A 341 6.35 32.42 9.04
CA ASP A 341 6.39 32.99 7.68
C ASP A 341 5.72 34.39 7.57
N GLU A 342 5.27 35.01 8.68
CA GLU A 342 4.93 36.45 8.75
C GLU A 342 6.16 37.39 8.55
N SER A 343 7.19 36.91 7.84
CA SER A 343 8.38 37.68 7.47
C SER A 343 8.75 37.67 5.98
N ASP A 344 7.93 37.07 5.09
CA ASP A 344 7.98 37.33 3.64
C ASP A 344 6.55 37.32 3.03
N GLU A 345 6.21 38.37 2.28
CA GLU A 345 4.88 38.59 1.68
C GLU A 345 4.62 37.71 0.45
N ASP A 346 3.35 37.32 0.27
CA ASP A 346 2.66 37.00 -1.00
C ASP A 346 3.51 36.70 -2.25
N SER A 347 3.68 35.40 -2.61
CA SER A 347 3.59 34.88 -4.00
C SER A 347 4.08 33.42 -4.13
N MET A 348 3.27 32.42 -3.77
CA MET A 348 3.37 31.07 -4.36
C MET A 348 1.97 30.49 -4.58
N GLU A 349 1.49 30.59 -5.81
CA GLU A 349 0.33 29.85 -6.30
C GLU A 349 0.64 28.34 -6.38
N GLU A 350 -0.39 27.52 -6.25
CA GLU A 350 -0.29 26.07 -6.25
C GLU A 350 0.00 25.53 -7.67
N GLU A 351 1.15 24.89 -7.88
CA GLU A 351 1.33 23.89 -8.94
C GLU A 351 1.78 22.56 -8.33
N GLU A 352 0.95 21.53 -8.47
CA GLU A 352 1.31 20.15 -8.18
C GLU A 352 2.35 19.66 -9.20
N SER A 353 3.54 19.27 -8.74
CA SER A 353 4.35 18.29 -9.47
C SER A 353 5.20 17.43 -8.55
N ASP A 354 5.16 16.12 -8.82
CA ASP A 354 5.83 14.98 -8.20
C ASP A 354 7.27 15.19 -7.71
N ASP A 355 7.62 14.41 -6.66
CA ASP A 355 8.97 13.97 -6.27
C ASP A 355 10.11 15.01 -6.21
N ASP A 356 10.46 15.44 -4.98
CA ASP A 356 11.89 15.50 -4.61
C ASP A 356 12.13 15.17 -3.12
N ASP A 357 12.97 14.16 -2.89
CA ASP A 357 13.49 13.77 -1.58
C ASP A 357 14.42 14.87 -1.06
N GLY A 358 13.99 15.62 -0.04
CA GLY A 358 14.70 16.79 0.48
C GLY A 358 16.20 16.57 0.74
N ILE A 359 17.03 17.04 -0.20
CA ILE A 359 18.49 16.82 -0.25
C ILE A 359 19.15 17.29 1.07
N PRO A 360 19.71 16.38 1.90
CA PRO A 360 20.24 16.76 3.20
C PRO A 360 21.47 17.66 3.09
N TYR A 361 21.43 18.82 3.75
CA TYR A 361 22.49 19.84 3.76
C TYR A 361 23.88 19.24 4.04
N ASN A 362 24.73 19.19 3.01
CA ASN A 362 26.05 18.54 3.02
C ASN A 362 27.21 19.54 2.79
N PRO A 363 27.49 20.46 3.73
CA PRO A 363 28.46 21.55 3.54
C PRO A 363 29.93 21.11 3.44
N LYS A 364 30.21 19.80 3.44
CA LYS A 364 31.56 19.22 3.28
C LYS A 364 31.66 18.27 2.08
N ASN A 365 30.62 18.16 1.25
CA ASN A 365 30.53 17.21 0.12
C ASN A 365 31.03 15.80 0.47
N LEU A 366 30.66 15.32 1.67
CA LEU A 366 30.98 13.98 2.12
C LEU A 366 30.12 12.96 1.34
N PRO A 367 30.66 11.80 0.95
CA PRO A 367 29.86 10.76 0.30
C PRO A 367 28.61 10.44 1.13
N LEU A 368 27.47 10.25 0.47
CA LEU A 368 26.24 9.85 1.13
C LEU A 368 26.34 8.36 1.53
N GLY A 369 25.86 8.04 2.73
CA GLY A 369 25.74 6.65 3.17
C GLY A 369 24.53 5.96 2.53
N TYR A 370 24.35 4.67 2.85
CA TYR A 370 23.14 3.92 2.47
C TYR A 370 21.84 4.48 3.10
N ASP A 371 21.97 5.36 4.10
CA ASP A 371 20.90 6.05 4.84
C ASP A 371 20.58 7.45 4.27
N GLY A 372 21.04 7.75 3.03
CA GLY A 372 20.82 9.03 2.34
C GLY A 372 21.54 10.26 2.93
N LYS A 373 22.10 10.15 4.13
CA LYS A 373 22.79 11.24 4.85
C LYS A 373 24.30 11.23 4.61
N PRO A 374 24.99 12.38 4.72
CA PRO A 374 26.45 12.46 4.59
C PRO A 374 27.17 11.61 5.65
N ILE A 375 28.14 10.79 5.26
CA ILE A 375 28.85 9.91 6.21
C ILE A 375 29.61 10.71 7.28
N PRO A 376 29.70 10.21 8.53
CA PRO A 376 30.48 10.86 9.58
C PRO A 376 31.95 11.09 9.19
N TYR A 377 32.47 12.28 9.48
CA TYR A 377 33.82 12.70 9.05
C TYR A 377 34.96 11.80 9.57
N TRP A 378 34.78 11.15 10.72
CA TRP A 378 35.75 10.17 11.25
C TRP A 378 35.77 8.89 10.41
N LEU A 379 34.62 8.44 9.89
CA LEU A 379 34.49 7.26 9.03
C LEU A 379 35.11 7.53 7.66
N TYR A 380 34.93 8.75 7.13
CA TYR A 380 35.60 9.26 5.93
C TYR A 380 37.13 9.28 6.07
N LYS A 381 37.66 9.65 7.25
CA LYS A 381 39.09 9.53 7.55
C LYS A 381 39.55 8.08 7.72
N LEU A 382 38.81 7.26 8.46
CA LEU A 382 39.14 5.86 8.75
C LEU A 382 39.26 5.02 7.48
N HIS A 383 38.30 5.13 6.56
CA HIS A 383 38.33 4.45 5.27
C HIS A 383 39.19 5.14 4.20
N GLN A 384 39.96 6.17 4.57
CA GLN A 384 40.93 6.85 3.70
C GLN A 384 40.30 7.46 2.42
N LEU A 385 39.00 7.75 2.46
CA LEU A 385 38.20 8.32 1.35
C LEU A 385 38.61 9.76 0.97
N HIS A 386 39.54 10.36 1.72
CA HIS A 386 40.16 11.66 1.46
C HIS A 386 41.40 11.59 0.56
N PHE A 387 41.95 10.40 0.33
CA PHE A 387 43.00 10.22 -0.68
C PHE A 387 42.38 9.97 -2.05
N THR A 388 42.67 10.85 -2.99
CA THR A 388 42.32 10.72 -4.40
C THR A 388 43.41 9.95 -5.14
N TYR A 389 43.01 8.92 -5.88
CA TYR A 389 43.88 8.14 -6.76
C TYR A 389 43.42 8.31 -8.21
N GLU A 390 44.36 8.44 -9.14
CA GLU A 390 44.06 8.71 -10.55
C GLU A 390 44.48 7.51 -11.42
N CYS A 391 43.65 7.13 -12.40
CA CYS A 391 43.96 6.07 -13.35
C CYS A 391 43.94 6.58 -14.79
N GLU A 392 45.08 6.54 -15.45
CA GLU A 392 45.28 7.05 -16.82
C GLU A 392 44.50 6.22 -17.84
N ILE A 393 44.51 4.89 -17.71
CA ILE A 393 43.75 3.93 -18.54
C ILE A 393 42.24 4.22 -18.48
N CYS A 394 41.73 4.80 -17.37
CA CYS A 394 40.33 5.21 -17.21
C CYS A 394 40.04 6.66 -17.69
N GLY A 395 40.99 7.32 -18.35
CA GLY A 395 40.90 8.72 -18.76
C GLY A 395 41.19 9.72 -17.63
N ASN A 396 42.20 9.44 -16.80
CA ASN A 396 42.55 10.21 -15.60
C ASN A 396 41.38 10.38 -14.61
N TYR A 397 40.49 9.38 -14.53
CA TYR A 397 39.38 9.38 -13.59
C TYR A 397 39.88 9.26 -12.15
N LYS A 398 39.29 10.05 -11.25
CA LYS A 398 39.68 10.12 -9.84
C LYS A 398 38.80 9.22 -8.98
N TYR A 399 39.44 8.30 -8.26
CA TYR A 399 38.80 7.39 -7.30
C TYR A 399 39.12 7.82 -5.88
N ASN A 400 38.10 7.89 -5.03
CA ASN A 400 38.23 8.30 -3.64
C ASN A 400 38.46 7.07 -2.75
N GLY A 401 39.64 6.98 -2.15
CA GLY A 401 40.04 5.95 -1.20
C GLY A 401 40.60 4.67 -1.84
N PRO A 402 41.51 3.94 -1.14
CA PRO A 402 42.21 2.78 -1.71
C PRO A 402 41.28 1.64 -2.14
N LYS A 403 40.18 1.40 -1.42
CA LYS A 403 39.26 0.29 -1.70
C LYS A 403 38.50 0.49 -3.02
N ALA A 404 38.02 1.71 -3.28
CA ALA A 404 37.42 2.05 -4.57
C ALA A 404 38.46 1.90 -5.70
N PHE A 405 39.69 2.37 -5.45
CA PHE A 405 40.78 2.23 -6.40
C PHE A 405 41.27 0.79 -6.63
N GLN A 406 41.04 -0.16 -5.71
CA GLN A 406 41.32 -1.58 -5.98
C GLN A 406 40.18 -2.26 -6.75
N ASN A 407 38.93 -1.91 -6.45
CA ASN A 407 37.77 -2.46 -7.16
C ASN A 407 37.76 -2.03 -8.65
N HIS A 408 38.23 -0.83 -8.96
CA HIS A 408 38.10 -0.28 -10.31
C HIS A 408 38.79 -1.08 -11.43
N PHE A 409 39.84 -1.84 -11.13
CA PHE A 409 40.48 -2.74 -12.11
C PHE A 409 39.52 -3.81 -12.67
N SER A 410 38.51 -4.18 -11.87
CA SER A 410 37.43 -5.11 -12.27
C SER A 410 36.19 -4.40 -12.82
N GLU A 411 36.10 -3.07 -12.72
CA GLU A 411 34.96 -2.31 -13.22
C GLU A 411 34.98 -2.20 -14.76
N TRP A 412 33.78 -2.10 -15.33
CA TRP A 412 33.58 -1.99 -16.77
C TRP A 412 34.40 -0.87 -17.42
N ARG A 413 34.58 0.28 -16.75
CA ARG A 413 35.34 1.43 -17.28
C ARG A 413 36.81 1.06 -17.54
N HIS A 414 37.46 0.40 -16.57
CA HIS A 414 38.85 -0.03 -16.73
C HIS A 414 38.98 -1.18 -17.74
N ALA A 415 38.05 -2.14 -17.69
CA ALA A 415 37.99 -3.23 -18.66
C ALA A 415 37.79 -2.72 -20.11
N HIS A 416 37.02 -1.65 -20.30
CA HIS A 416 36.83 -0.98 -21.57
C HIS A 416 38.10 -0.24 -22.01
N GLY A 417 38.76 0.51 -21.12
CA GLY A 417 40.06 1.13 -21.40
C GLY A 417 41.13 0.12 -21.86
N MET A 418 41.26 -0.99 -21.15
CA MET A 418 42.16 -2.10 -21.53
C MET A 418 41.78 -2.72 -22.89
N ARG A 419 40.48 -2.87 -23.18
CA ARG A 419 40.00 -3.33 -24.49
C ARG A 419 40.34 -2.35 -25.61
N CYS A 420 40.26 -1.03 -25.38
CA CYS A 420 40.68 -0.02 -26.35
C CYS A 420 42.19 -0.05 -26.64
N LEU A 421 43.00 -0.46 -25.66
CA LEU A 421 44.44 -0.70 -25.82
C LEU A 421 44.77 -2.06 -26.48
N GLY A 422 43.78 -2.91 -26.73
CA GLY A 422 43.99 -4.26 -27.26
C GLY A 422 44.59 -5.26 -26.26
N ILE A 423 44.54 -4.95 -24.95
CA ILE A 423 45.08 -5.79 -23.88
C ILE A 423 43.93 -6.55 -23.20
N PRO A 424 44.02 -7.88 -22.99
CA PRO A 424 43.01 -8.62 -22.27
C PRO A 424 43.07 -8.30 -20.76
N ASN A 425 41.95 -7.82 -20.19
CA ASN A 425 41.86 -7.51 -18.76
C ASN A 425 41.94 -8.80 -17.92
N THR A 426 43.16 -9.15 -17.51
CA THR A 426 43.49 -10.32 -16.70
C THR A 426 44.23 -9.88 -15.44
N ALA A 427 44.27 -10.74 -14.41
CA ALA A 427 44.89 -10.41 -13.12
C ALA A 427 46.39 -10.01 -13.21
N HIS A 428 47.07 -10.31 -14.32
CA HIS A 428 48.43 -9.86 -14.59
C HIS A 428 48.56 -8.32 -14.65
N PHE A 429 47.49 -7.60 -14.98
CA PHE A 429 47.48 -6.14 -15.14
C PHE A 429 46.91 -5.39 -13.90
N ALA A 430 46.64 -6.10 -12.80
CA ALA A 430 46.17 -5.48 -11.57
C ALA A 430 47.21 -4.47 -11.02
N ASN A 431 46.72 -3.33 -10.51
CA ASN A 431 47.52 -2.19 -10.03
C ASN A 431 48.29 -1.40 -11.11
N ILE A 432 48.11 -1.69 -12.39
CA ILE A 432 48.73 -0.90 -13.47
C ILE A 432 47.79 0.23 -13.88
N THR A 433 48.24 1.46 -13.70
CA THR A 433 47.40 2.66 -13.86
C THR A 433 47.78 3.47 -15.10
N LYS A 434 49.05 3.38 -15.50
CA LYS A 434 49.63 4.04 -16.67
C LYS A 434 49.48 3.20 -17.93
N ILE A 435 49.25 3.87 -19.05
CA ILE A 435 49.09 3.22 -20.36
C ILE A 435 50.43 2.64 -20.85
N GLU A 436 51.54 3.36 -20.63
CA GLU A 436 52.90 2.95 -21.03
C GLU A 436 53.32 1.62 -20.37
N ASP A 437 53.14 1.51 -19.05
CA ASP A 437 53.49 0.33 -18.26
C ASP A 437 52.63 -0.89 -18.65
N ALA A 438 51.35 -0.67 -18.99
CA ALA A 438 50.44 -1.73 -19.42
C ALA A 438 50.88 -2.34 -20.78
N LEU A 439 51.25 -1.49 -21.74
CA LEU A 439 51.76 -1.94 -23.04
C LEU A 439 53.09 -2.71 -22.88
N MET A 440 54.04 -2.17 -22.10
CA MET A 440 55.32 -2.83 -21.84
C MET A 440 55.17 -4.19 -21.14
N LEU A 441 54.17 -4.37 -20.28
CA LEU A 441 53.89 -5.67 -19.68
C LEU A 441 53.21 -6.60 -20.69
N TRP A 442 52.29 -6.10 -21.51
CA TRP A 442 51.58 -6.92 -22.49
C TRP A 442 52.52 -7.53 -23.53
N ASP A 443 53.49 -6.77 -24.04
CA ASP A 443 54.50 -7.30 -24.97
C ASP A 443 55.30 -8.45 -24.34
N LYS A 444 55.73 -8.30 -23.07
CA LYS A 444 56.44 -9.38 -22.34
C LYS A 444 55.56 -10.60 -22.11
N VAL A 445 54.28 -10.42 -21.76
CA VAL A 445 53.33 -11.53 -21.57
C VAL A 445 53.06 -12.23 -22.90
N LYS A 446 52.96 -11.47 -24.00
CA LYS A 446 52.79 -11.98 -25.37
C LYS A 446 54.00 -12.81 -25.82
N GLU A 447 55.23 -12.33 -25.58
CA GLU A 447 56.46 -13.12 -25.86
C GLU A 447 56.50 -14.42 -25.04
N GLN A 448 56.20 -14.35 -23.74
CA GLN A 448 56.21 -15.52 -22.86
C GLN A 448 55.09 -16.53 -23.17
N THR A 449 53.93 -16.07 -23.61
CA THR A 449 52.83 -16.96 -24.02
C THR A 449 53.11 -17.58 -25.37
N PHE A 450 53.56 -16.80 -26.36
CA PHE A 450 53.92 -17.32 -27.68
C PHE A 450 55.07 -18.34 -27.61
N SER A 451 56.04 -18.12 -26.74
CA SER A 451 57.15 -19.08 -26.48
C SER A 451 56.71 -20.38 -25.79
N LYS A 452 55.49 -20.44 -25.25
CA LYS A 452 54.91 -21.63 -24.58
C LYS A 452 53.79 -22.27 -25.41
N MET A 453 53.37 -21.66 -26.51
CA MET A 453 52.38 -22.23 -27.42
C MET A 453 53.06 -23.25 -28.33
N TRP A 454 52.75 -24.53 -28.11
CA TRP A 454 53.24 -25.62 -28.96
C TRP A 454 52.84 -25.41 -30.42
N VAL A 455 53.81 -25.48 -31.33
CA VAL A 455 53.61 -25.25 -32.78
C VAL A 455 53.75 -26.58 -33.53
N PRO A 456 52.64 -27.29 -33.84
CA PRO A 456 52.69 -28.62 -34.48
C PRO A 456 53.49 -28.67 -35.80
N ALA A 457 53.60 -27.55 -36.52
CA ALA A 457 54.35 -27.51 -37.78
C ALA A 457 55.87 -27.69 -37.59
N ASN A 458 56.40 -27.30 -36.43
CA ASN A 458 57.83 -27.31 -36.12
C ASN A 458 58.21 -28.36 -35.07
N GLU A 459 57.31 -28.64 -34.11
CA GLU A 459 57.59 -29.43 -32.91
C GLU A 459 56.92 -30.82 -32.91
N GLU A 460 56.13 -31.14 -33.94
CA GLU A 460 55.62 -32.50 -34.17
C GLU A 460 56.63 -33.27 -35.05
N GLU A 461 57.15 -34.37 -34.53
CA GLU A 461 58.23 -35.15 -35.13
C GLU A 461 57.71 -36.43 -35.80
N PHE A 462 58.11 -36.66 -37.05
CA PHE A 462 57.77 -37.81 -37.88
C PHE A 462 59.02 -38.63 -38.19
N GLU A 463 58.93 -39.95 -38.04
CA GLU A 463 60.00 -40.89 -38.36
C GLU A 463 59.85 -41.39 -39.80
N ASP A 464 60.86 -41.19 -40.65
CA ASP A 464 60.94 -41.85 -41.96
C ASP A 464 61.27 -43.34 -41.80
N SER A 465 60.93 -44.12 -42.81
CA SER A 465 61.21 -45.56 -43.02
C SER A 465 62.66 -46.03 -42.75
N ARG A 466 63.61 -45.10 -42.57
CA ARG A 466 65.02 -45.34 -42.24
C ARG A 466 65.37 -45.06 -40.77
N GLY A 467 64.39 -44.70 -39.93
CA GLY A 467 64.59 -44.35 -38.52
C GLY A 467 65.02 -42.91 -38.27
N ASN A 468 64.88 -42.02 -39.26
CA ASN A 468 65.28 -40.61 -39.15
C ASN A 468 64.08 -39.77 -38.71
N ILE A 469 64.25 -39.04 -37.60
CA ILE A 469 63.24 -38.15 -37.06
C ILE A 469 63.34 -36.77 -37.74
N LEU A 470 62.21 -36.28 -38.26
CA LEU A 470 62.09 -35.04 -39.04
C LEU A 470 60.86 -34.26 -38.54
N SER A 471 60.95 -32.93 -38.42
CA SER A 471 59.76 -32.12 -38.14
C SER A 471 58.70 -32.30 -39.24
N LYS A 472 57.42 -32.28 -38.87
CA LYS A 472 56.26 -32.51 -39.74
C LYS A 472 56.33 -31.75 -41.05
N LYS A 473 56.72 -30.47 -41.02
CA LYS A 473 56.89 -29.65 -42.22
C LYS A 473 57.97 -30.22 -43.15
N VAL A 474 59.15 -30.53 -42.62
CA VAL A 474 60.26 -31.10 -43.39
C VAL A 474 59.92 -32.49 -43.94
N TYR A 475 59.25 -33.33 -43.14
CA TYR A 475 58.78 -34.65 -43.58
C TYR A 475 57.80 -34.53 -44.76
N LEU A 476 56.77 -33.68 -44.64
CA LEU A 476 55.77 -33.47 -45.70
C LEU A 476 56.38 -32.83 -46.96
N ASP A 477 57.34 -31.92 -46.82
CA ASP A 477 58.02 -31.32 -47.96
C ASP A 477 58.96 -32.32 -48.67
N LEU A 478 59.67 -33.18 -47.92
CA LEU A 478 60.49 -34.28 -48.49
C LEU A 478 59.63 -35.38 -49.13
N GLN A 479 58.47 -35.67 -48.55
CA GLN A 479 57.48 -36.58 -49.13
C GLN A 479 56.96 -36.06 -50.47
N LYS A 480 56.59 -34.77 -50.55
CA LYS A 480 56.17 -34.10 -51.80
C LYS A 480 57.28 -34.04 -52.85
N GLN A 481 58.54 -33.91 -52.42
CA GLN A 481 59.72 -33.98 -53.29
C GLN A 481 60.08 -35.41 -53.73
N GLY A 482 59.38 -36.43 -53.22
CA GLY A 482 59.61 -37.84 -53.57
C GLY A 482 60.91 -38.43 -53.01
N LEU A 483 61.51 -37.78 -51.99
CA LEU A 483 62.82 -38.16 -51.44
C LEU A 483 62.75 -39.18 -50.30
N LEU A 484 61.55 -39.45 -49.77
CA LEU A 484 61.29 -40.51 -48.79
C LEU A 484 60.84 -41.77 -49.53
N VAL A 485 61.65 -42.84 -49.50
CA VAL A 485 61.46 -44.04 -50.32
C VAL A 485 61.18 -45.26 -49.44
N CYS A 486 59.92 -45.70 -49.42
CA CYS A 486 59.50 -46.88 -48.67
C CYS A 486 60.17 -48.16 -49.20
N PRO A 487 60.87 -48.95 -48.36
CA PRO A 487 61.57 -50.16 -48.79
C PRO A 487 60.58 -51.33 -48.94
N GLY A 488 60.02 -51.52 -50.13
CA GLY A 488 58.87 -52.42 -50.26
C GLY A 488 58.45 -52.93 -51.64
N HIS A 489 59.34 -53.02 -52.65
CA HIS A 489 59.42 -54.21 -53.55
C HIS A 489 60.46 -54.09 -54.67
N SER A 490 60.91 -55.28 -55.07
CA SER A 490 61.93 -55.69 -56.04
C SER A 490 61.79 -55.19 -57.49
N CYS A 491 62.94 -55.11 -58.17
CA CYS A 491 63.14 -55.27 -59.63
C CYS A 491 62.56 -54.14 -60.51
N SER A 492 63.35 -53.36 -61.25
CA SER A 492 64.28 -53.85 -62.27
C SER A 492 65.05 -52.68 -62.92
N SER A 493 66.19 -53.01 -63.53
CA SER A 493 66.94 -52.11 -64.40
C SER A 493 66.26 -51.93 -65.77
N THR A 494 65.31 -51.00 -65.95
CA THR A 494 64.96 -50.40 -67.27
C THR A 494 64.20 -49.05 -67.15
N GLN A 495 64.63 -48.10 -66.30
CA GLN A 495 64.07 -46.73 -66.37
C GLN A 495 65.00 -45.57 -65.96
N GLN A 496 66.31 -45.75 -66.14
CA GLN A 496 67.18 -44.60 -66.46
C GLN A 496 66.75 -44.04 -67.83
N GLN A 497 65.85 -43.05 -67.89
CA GLN A 497 65.78 -42.07 -69.02
C GLN A 497 64.79 -40.89 -68.92
N LEU A 498 63.97 -40.75 -67.87
CA LEU A 498 63.01 -39.62 -67.77
C LEU A 498 63.42 -38.45 -66.83
N ILE A 499 64.68 -38.40 -66.39
CA ILE A 499 65.25 -37.25 -65.65
C ILE A 499 65.89 -36.20 -66.59
N ALA A 500 65.96 -36.46 -67.90
CA ALA A 500 66.80 -35.69 -68.82
C ALA A 500 66.14 -34.47 -69.53
N THR A 501 64.81 -34.41 -69.68
CA THR A 501 64.21 -33.59 -70.76
C THR A 501 63.56 -32.27 -70.36
N GLU A 502 63.11 -32.08 -69.11
CA GLU A 502 62.42 -30.84 -68.68
C GLU A 502 63.24 -29.92 -67.77
N ARG A 503 64.54 -30.19 -67.60
CA ARG A 503 65.49 -29.21 -67.04
C ARG A 503 65.93 -28.13 -68.03
N ALA A 504 65.29 -28.06 -69.21
CA ALA A 504 65.69 -27.25 -70.35
C ALA A 504 64.52 -26.43 -70.96
N LYS A 505 63.62 -25.89 -70.12
CA LYS A 505 62.72 -24.79 -70.52
C LYS A 505 62.68 -23.65 -69.50
N LEU A 506 63.25 -22.53 -69.95
CA LEU A 506 62.83 -21.16 -69.63
C LEU A 506 63.26 -20.59 -68.27
N ILE A 507 64.57 -20.31 -68.20
CA ILE A 507 65.04 -19.04 -67.65
C ILE A 507 64.65 -17.92 -68.64
N SER A 508 63.76 -17.01 -68.23
CA SER A 508 63.62 -15.67 -68.85
C SER A 508 62.91 -14.70 -67.90
N SER A 509 63.59 -13.58 -67.61
CA SER A 509 63.18 -12.39 -66.84
C SER A 509 62.15 -11.49 -67.57
N PRO A 510 61.79 -10.25 -67.14
CA PRO A 510 62.02 -9.50 -65.86
C PRO A 510 60.76 -8.76 -65.30
N THR A 511 60.98 -7.76 -64.42
CA THR A 511 60.24 -6.49 -64.13
C THR A 511 59.27 -6.34 -62.94
N ASP A 512 59.77 -5.72 -61.86
CA ASP A 512 59.54 -4.31 -61.39
C ASP A 512 58.13 -3.77 -61.03
N ARG A 513 58.07 -3.03 -59.90
CA ARG A 513 57.07 -1.99 -59.46
C ARG A 513 55.64 -2.46 -59.06
N HIS A 514 54.90 -1.81 -58.16
CA HIS A 514 55.01 -0.62 -57.28
C HIS A 514 54.21 -0.94 -55.96
N HIS A 515 54.05 -0.14 -54.88
CA HIS A 515 54.36 1.28 -54.56
C HIS A 515 54.73 1.42 -53.06
N THR A 516 54.85 2.65 -52.56
CA THR A 516 55.09 3.07 -51.16
C THR A 516 54.14 4.20 -50.71
N GLU A 517 54.23 4.56 -49.41
CA GLU A 517 53.91 5.84 -48.72
C GLU A 517 52.71 5.80 -47.73
N GLY A 518 52.67 6.55 -46.62
CA GLY A 518 53.67 7.43 -46.00
C GLY A 518 53.13 8.81 -45.55
N ILE A 519 53.45 9.20 -44.30
CA ILE A 519 53.53 10.59 -43.76
C ILE A 519 52.29 11.22 -43.08
N ALA A 520 52.60 12.03 -42.07
CA ALA A 520 51.78 12.71 -41.04
C ALA A 520 51.02 13.98 -41.47
N GLY A 521 50.20 14.55 -40.57
CA GLY A 521 49.95 16.02 -40.55
C GLY A 521 48.61 16.53 -40.00
N GLN A 522 48.68 17.29 -38.89
CA GLN A 522 47.95 18.52 -38.56
C GLN A 522 46.45 18.79 -38.92
N ILE A 523 45.70 19.18 -37.87
CA ILE A 523 44.82 20.37 -37.77
C ILE A 523 43.50 20.48 -38.59
N SER A 524 42.44 20.78 -37.81
CA SER A 524 41.20 21.56 -38.11
C SER A 524 39.90 20.90 -38.60
N HIS A 525 38.84 21.22 -37.83
CA HIS A 525 37.43 21.45 -38.21
C HIS A 525 36.70 20.44 -39.13
N SER A 526 35.68 19.73 -38.63
CA SER A 526 34.33 20.26 -38.32
C SER A 526 33.23 19.17 -38.35
N ILE A 527 32.37 19.15 -37.31
CA ILE A 527 30.91 18.98 -37.38
C ILE A 527 30.30 17.63 -37.89
N ARG A 528 29.61 16.95 -36.95
CA ARG A 528 28.39 16.10 -37.09
C ARG A 528 28.53 14.74 -37.81
N ASP A 529 27.71 13.73 -37.50
CA ASP A 529 26.75 13.52 -36.40
C ASP A 529 26.47 12.01 -36.27
N CYS A 530 25.98 11.58 -35.09
CA CYS A 530 25.24 10.33 -34.87
C CYS A 530 25.98 8.99 -35.11
N SER A 531 25.73 7.92 -34.35
CA SER A 531 24.86 7.76 -33.17
C SER A 531 25.20 6.45 -32.47
N GLU A 532 25.13 6.45 -31.13
CA GLU A 532 24.66 5.34 -30.28
C GLU A 532 25.42 3.98 -30.25
N HIS A 533 25.32 3.17 -29.20
CA HIS A 533 25.37 3.39 -27.74
C HIS A 533 25.40 2.00 -27.05
N PHE A 534 25.87 1.91 -25.80
CA PHE A 534 25.78 0.73 -24.89
C PHE A 534 26.59 -0.53 -25.31
N PHE A 535 27.28 -1.23 -24.40
CA PHE A 535 26.65 -2.01 -23.33
C PHE A 535 27.47 -2.17 -22.04
N THR A 536 26.77 -2.57 -20.98
CA THR A 536 27.10 -2.57 -19.53
C THR A 536 27.78 -3.87 -19.01
N GLY A 537 28.03 -3.96 -17.68
CA GLY A 537 28.34 -5.21 -16.92
C GLY A 537 29.83 -5.37 -16.53
N SER A 538 30.29 -5.52 -15.29
CA SER A 538 29.82 -6.28 -14.09
C SER A 538 29.59 -7.77 -14.36
N SER A 539 29.96 -8.74 -13.52
CA SER A 539 30.75 -8.84 -12.26
C SER A 539 31.16 -10.35 -12.12
N ALA A 540 32.13 -10.84 -11.35
CA ALA A 540 32.08 -11.08 -9.88
C ALA A 540 33.03 -12.26 -9.49
N THR A 541 33.08 -12.57 -8.17
CA THR A 541 33.26 -13.89 -7.50
C THR A 541 34.55 -14.14 -6.68
N LEU A 542 34.38 -14.64 -5.43
CA LEU A 542 34.93 -15.90 -4.84
C LEU A 542 34.78 -15.95 -3.29
N GLY A 543 34.83 -17.14 -2.67
CA GLY A 543 34.87 -17.41 -1.20
C GLY A 543 36.26 -17.92 -0.74
N PRO A 544 36.43 -18.91 0.19
CA PRO A 544 35.80 -19.15 1.52
C PRO A 544 36.77 -19.66 2.67
N LEU A 545 36.38 -19.54 3.98
CA LEU A 545 36.75 -20.35 5.22
C LEU A 545 38.26 -20.51 5.65
N PRO A 546 38.70 -21.11 6.82
CA PRO A 546 38.03 -21.95 7.89
C PRO A 546 38.46 -21.78 9.43
N ASP A 547 37.89 -22.63 10.33
CA ASP A 547 38.27 -23.22 11.68
C ASP A 547 38.98 -22.43 12.85
N GLY A 548 38.85 -22.72 14.18
CA GLY A 548 38.02 -23.65 15.02
C GLY A 548 38.48 -23.81 16.53
N PHE A 549 37.60 -24.31 17.45
CA PHE A 549 37.83 -24.89 18.84
C PHE A 549 38.23 -23.97 20.06
N MET A 550 37.85 -24.18 21.36
CA MET A 550 36.88 -25.07 22.10
C MET A 550 36.67 -24.68 23.61
N ILE A 551 35.63 -25.23 24.30
CA ILE A 551 35.47 -25.44 25.80
C ILE A 551 35.16 -24.16 26.67
N THR A 552 34.41 -24.10 27.82
CA THR A 552 33.73 -25.03 28.80
C THR A 552 32.29 -24.54 29.22
N ALA A 553 31.66 -25.05 30.31
CA ALA A 553 30.33 -24.64 30.85
C ALA A 553 30.11 -24.90 32.40
N HIS A 554 28.88 -24.60 32.91
CA HIS A 554 28.23 -24.84 34.24
C HIS A 554 28.26 -23.69 35.28
N GLY A 555 27.21 -23.40 36.10
CA GLY A 555 25.87 -24.00 36.30
C GLY A 555 24.89 -23.08 37.10
N GLY A 556 23.63 -23.50 37.36
CA GLY A 556 22.52 -22.69 37.96
C GLY A 556 22.52 -22.54 39.52
N PRO A 557 21.39 -22.21 40.22
CA PRO A 557 19.97 -22.50 39.89
C PRO A 557 18.89 -21.39 40.23
N GLN A 558 17.63 -21.83 40.34
CA GLN A 558 16.30 -21.14 40.34
C GLN A 558 15.88 -20.28 41.57
N SER A 559 14.91 -19.36 41.35
CA SER A 559 13.76 -19.08 42.26
C SER A 559 12.67 -18.21 41.60
N GLY A 560 11.37 -18.56 41.71
CA GLY A 560 10.20 -17.76 41.27
C GLY A 560 9.63 -16.84 42.37
N PRO A 561 8.63 -15.98 42.07
CA PRO A 561 7.19 -16.28 42.31
C PRO A 561 6.25 -15.58 41.28
N ALA A 562 4.91 -15.67 41.22
CA ALA A 562 3.81 -16.54 41.65
C ALA A 562 2.51 -15.90 41.07
N GLU A 563 1.52 -16.70 40.64
CA GLU A 563 0.19 -16.23 40.19
C GLU A 563 -0.86 -16.38 41.32
N PRO A 564 -1.94 -15.57 41.35
CA PRO A 564 -3.04 -15.75 42.30
C PRO A 564 -4.15 -16.68 41.76
N THR A 565 -4.54 -17.64 42.58
CA THR A 565 -5.72 -18.50 42.38
C THR A 565 -7.03 -17.74 42.61
N ILE A 566 -8.08 -18.10 41.86
CA ILE A 566 -9.47 -17.72 42.13
C ILE A 566 -10.25 -18.98 42.49
N ASP A 567 -10.86 -18.97 43.67
CA ASP A 567 -11.66 -20.08 44.19
C ASP A 567 -13.05 -20.17 43.52
N ARG A 568 -13.56 -21.41 43.46
CA ARG A 568 -14.96 -21.73 43.14
C ARG A 568 -15.58 -22.41 44.36
N GLU A 569 -16.61 -21.80 44.92
CA GLU A 569 -17.57 -22.49 45.79
C GLU A 569 -18.99 -22.44 45.19
N GLU A 570 -19.80 -23.42 45.57
CA GLU A 570 -21.14 -23.70 45.09
C GLU A 570 -22.22 -22.91 45.86
N LEU A 571 -23.43 -22.78 45.28
CA LEU A 571 -24.78 -22.61 45.89
C LEU A 571 -25.71 -22.06 44.77
N SER A 572 -26.63 -22.82 44.18
CA SER A 572 -27.92 -23.37 44.67
C SER A 572 -29.14 -22.55 44.22
N ASP A 573 -30.02 -23.20 43.46
CA ASP A 573 -31.47 -22.98 43.25
C ASP A 573 -32.10 -21.57 43.45
N ALA A 574 -32.61 -21.01 42.34
CA ALA A 574 -33.91 -20.31 42.24
C ALA A 574 -34.38 -20.24 40.78
#